data_AF-A0AAP2GRJ1-F1
#
_entry.id   AF-A0AAP2GRJ1-F1
#
_cell.length_a   1.000
_cell.length_b   1.000
_cell.length_c   1.000
_cell.angle_alpha   90.00
_cell.angle_beta   90.00
_cell.angle_gamma   90.00
#
_symmetry.space_group_name_H-M   'P 1'
#
loop_
_entity.id
_entity.type
_entity.pdbx_description
1 polymer ?
#
loop_
_entity_poly.entity_id
_entity_poly.type
_entity_poly.pdbx_seq_one_letter_code
_entity_poly.pdbx_strand_id
1 'polypeptide(L)'
;MINKITLYRPTGANELELIIDSGMKRFPPRLYWQPIFYPVLNFQYAAEIAEGWNMRDADSDGVGFVTAFEIPEDYFRRFQVQTVGLDHHQELWVPAEQLDEFNDMIVNGIRVEKAFIGSKFTVTDKLKQVIP
;
A
#
# COMPACT_ATOMS: atom_id res chain seq x y z
N MET A 1 -19.29 17.92 -4.37
CA MET A 1 -17.93 17.36 -4.49
C MET A 1 -17.87 16.15 -3.57
N ILE A 2 -17.32 15.04 -4.02
CA ILE A 2 -17.10 13.87 -3.16
C ILE A 2 -15.86 14.16 -2.31
N ASN A 3 -16.00 14.17 -0.99
CA ASN A 3 -14.85 14.24 -0.09
C ASN A 3 -14.05 12.93 -0.16
N LYS A 4 -12.73 13.03 -0.02
CA LYS A 4 -11.81 11.90 -0.17
C LYS A 4 -10.89 11.81 1.02
N ILE A 5 -10.53 10.58 1.37
CA ILE A 5 -9.50 10.27 2.36
C ILE A 5 -8.30 9.69 1.62
N THR A 6 -7.11 10.24 1.89
CA THR A 6 -5.86 9.64 1.43
C THR A 6 -5.45 8.53 2.39
N LEU A 7 -5.17 7.37 1.83
CA LEU A 7 -4.60 6.23 2.52
C LEU A 7 -3.25 5.88 1.88
N TYR A 8 -2.45 5.13 2.62
CA TYR A 8 -1.13 4.69 2.20
C TYR A 8 -1.02 3.18 2.30
N ARG A 9 -0.11 2.60 1.52
CA ARG A 9 0.25 1.20 1.65
C ARG A 9 1.74 0.99 1.39
N PRO A 10 2.49 0.44 2.35
CA PRO A 10 3.83 -0.05 2.09
C PRO A 10 3.75 -1.29 1.19
N THR A 11 4.61 -1.38 0.19
CA THR A 11 4.68 -2.49 -0.76
C THR A 11 6.13 -2.91 -1.00
N GLY A 12 6.31 -4.17 -1.43
CA GLY A 12 7.57 -4.65 -2.00
C GLY A 12 7.56 -4.57 -3.53
N ALA A 13 8.66 -4.99 -4.18
CA ALA A 13 8.80 -4.94 -5.64
C ALA A 13 7.72 -5.74 -6.37
N ASN A 14 7.50 -7.00 -5.98
CA ASN A 14 6.54 -7.88 -6.65
C ASN A 14 5.10 -7.33 -6.57
N GLU A 15 4.68 -6.79 -5.43
CA GLU A 15 3.36 -6.19 -5.28
C GLU A 15 3.22 -4.93 -6.13
N LEU A 16 4.25 -4.06 -6.15
CA LEU A 16 4.23 -2.85 -6.97
C LEU A 16 4.21 -3.15 -8.47
N GLU A 17 4.90 -4.19 -8.95
CA GLU A 17 4.82 -4.61 -10.35
C GLU A 17 3.42 -5.10 -10.74
N LEU A 18 2.71 -5.81 -9.85
CA LEU A 18 1.31 -6.18 -10.08
C LEU A 18 0.39 -4.96 -10.11
N ILE A 19 0.66 -3.95 -9.28
CA ILE A 19 -0.07 -2.68 -9.32
C ILE A 19 0.20 -1.95 -10.65
N ILE A 20 1.44 -1.93 -11.14
CA ILE A 20 1.80 -1.37 -12.46
C ILE A 20 1.03 -2.10 -13.58
N ASP A 21 0.99 -3.43 -13.54
CA ASP A 21 0.28 -4.25 -14.53
C ASP A 21 -1.24 -4.02 -14.51
N SER A 22 -1.79 -3.57 -13.37
CA SER A 22 -3.20 -3.11 -13.26
C SER A 22 -3.44 -1.70 -13.84
N GLY A 23 -2.39 -1.03 -14.34
CA GLY A 23 -2.40 0.37 -14.76
C GLY A 23 -2.44 1.35 -13.60
N MET A 24 -1.85 1.00 -12.46
CA MET A 24 -1.85 1.78 -11.21
C MET A 24 -3.26 2.02 -10.66
N LYS A 25 -4.15 1.03 -10.77
CA LYS A 25 -5.56 1.17 -10.36
C LYS A 25 -6.00 0.22 -9.25
N ARG A 26 -5.31 -0.91 -9.08
CA ARG A 26 -5.75 -1.98 -8.18
C ARG A 26 -4.58 -2.58 -7.41
N PHE A 27 -4.82 -2.93 -6.16
CA PHE A 27 -3.96 -3.83 -5.42
C PHE A 27 -4.28 -5.29 -5.80
N PRO A 28 -3.27 -6.18 -5.89
CA PRO A 28 -3.50 -7.57 -6.23
C PRO A 28 -4.26 -8.32 -5.12
N PRO A 29 -4.96 -9.42 -5.44
CA PRO A 29 -5.61 -10.28 -4.44
C PRO A 29 -4.65 -10.72 -3.34
N ARG A 30 -5.16 -10.85 -2.11
CA ARG A 30 -4.39 -11.38 -0.98
C ARG A 30 -4.14 -12.88 -1.17
N LEU A 31 -3.04 -13.36 -0.60
CA LEU A 31 -2.75 -14.80 -0.54
C LEU A 31 -3.77 -15.47 0.39
N TYR A 32 -4.07 -16.76 0.18
CA TYR A 32 -5.15 -17.45 0.92
C TYR A 32 -4.99 -17.41 2.44
N TRP A 33 -3.75 -17.28 2.93
CA TRP A 33 -3.43 -17.21 4.36
C TRP A 33 -3.42 -15.78 4.91
N GLN A 34 -3.63 -14.76 4.07
CA GLN A 34 -3.66 -13.35 4.45
C GLN A 34 -5.13 -12.91 4.53
N PRO A 35 -5.75 -12.91 5.72
CA PRO A 35 -7.19 -12.70 5.86
C PRO A 35 -7.62 -11.25 5.62
N ILE A 36 -6.67 -10.31 5.67
CA ILE A 36 -6.94 -8.88 5.56
C ILE A 36 -6.00 -8.18 4.58
N PHE A 37 -6.53 -7.16 3.93
CA PHE A 37 -5.81 -6.07 3.31
C PHE A 37 -5.84 -4.88 4.28
N TYR A 38 -4.66 -4.30 4.57
CA TYR A 38 -4.53 -3.24 5.55
C TYR A 38 -3.79 -2.03 4.96
N PRO A 39 -4.52 -0.99 4.53
CA PRO A 39 -3.94 0.31 4.26
C PRO A 39 -3.82 1.12 5.54
N VAL A 40 -2.79 1.96 5.60
CA VAL A 40 -2.48 2.81 6.75
C VAL A 40 -2.92 4.25 6.50
N LEU A 41 -3.20 4.98 7.58
CA LEU A 41 -3.83 6.31 7.48
C LEU A 41 -2.84 7.46 7.28
N ASN A 42 -1.54 7.22 7.45
CA ASN A 42 -0.54 8.28 7.33
C ASN A 42 0.77 7.80 6.71
N PHE A 43 1.45 8.75 6.07
CA PHE A 43 2.71 8.53 5.38
C PHE A 43 3.82 8.05 6.32
N GLN A 44 3.89 8.62 7.54
CA GLN A 44 4.94 8.28 8.50
C GLN A 44 4.92 6.79 8.81
N TYR A 45 3.76 6.23 9.14
CA TYR A 45 3.64 4.81 9.43
C TYR A 45 3.94 3.94 8.20
N ALA A 46 3.47 4.34 7.02
CA ALA A 46 3.80 3.63 5.79
C ALA A 46 5.31 3.61 5.50
N ALA A 47 5.99 4.74 5.75
CA ALA A 47 7.43 4.88 5.57
C ALA A 47 8.20 4.02 6.58
N GLU A 48 7.79 3.98 7.85
CA GLU A 48 8.39 3.12 8.88
C GLU A 48 8.32 1.63 8.49
N ILE A 49 7.19 1.16 7.95
CA ILE A 49 7.05 -0.23 7.49
C ILE A 49 7.91 -0.49 6.24
N ALA A 50 7.84 0.40 5.24
CA ALA A 50 8.58 0.25 3.99
C ALA A 50 10.10 0.31 4.21
N GLU A 51 10.57 1.13 5.15
CA GLU A 51 11.98 1.20 5.52
C GLU A 51 12.43 0.04 6.43
N GLY A 52 11.57 -0.36 7.36
CA GLY A 52 11.88 -1.37 8.35
C GLY A 52 11.79 -2.80 7.81
N TRP A 53 10.59 -3.28 7.58
CA TRP A 53 10.32 -4.70 7.31
C TRP A 53 10.71 -5.07 5.88
N ASN A 54 10.35 -4.25 4.89
CA ASN A 54 10.60 -4.55 3.48
C ASN A 54 12.08 -4.47 3.08
N MET A 55 12.97 -3.92 3.94
CA MET A 55 14.41 -3.89 3.68
C MET A 55 15.22 -4.90 4.50
N ARG A 56 14.70 -5.39 5.63
CA ARG A 56 15.49 -6.18 6.60
C ARG A 56 15.18 -7.68 6.58
N ASP A 57 14.02 -8.08 6.10
CA ASP A 57 13.63 -9.49 6.13
C ASP A 57 14.43 -10.30 5.11
N ALA A 58 14.84 -11.51 5.49
CA ALA A 58 15.62 -12.39 4.60
C ALA A 58 14.81 -12.83 3.37
N ASP A 59 13.48 -12.81 3.50
CA ASP A 59 12.51 -13.08 2.44
C ASP A 59 12.08 -11.80 1.69
N SER A 60 12.60 -10.62 2.07
CA SER A 60 12.36 -9.37 1.36
C SER A 60 13.40 -9.15 0.26
N ASP A 61 12.97 -8.56 -0.86
CA ASP A 61 13.85 -8.20 -1.98
C ASP A 61 14.85 -7.07 -1.61
N GLY A 62 14.85 -6.58 -0.35
CA GLY A 62 15.70 -5.48 0.09
C GLY A 62 15.24 -4.11 -0.44
N VAL A 63 13.96 -3.97 -0.75
CA VAL A 63 13.36 -2.75 -1.29
C VAL A 63 11.95 -2.56 -0.74
N GLY A 64 11.60 -1.32 -0.41
CA GLY A 64 10.27 -0.94 0.06
C GLY A 64 9.77 0.31 -0.62
N PHE A 65 8.47 0.37 -0.91
CA PHE A 65 7.82 1.53 -1.50
C PHE A 65 6.65 1.97 -0.65
N VAL A 66 6.48 3.28 -0.51
CA VAL A 66 5.26 3.88 0.02
C VAL A 66 4.36 4.24 -1.15
N THR A 67 3.21 3.59 -1.23
CA THR A 67 2.15 3.99 -2.17
C THR A 67 1.10 4.82 -1.44
N ALA A 68 0.43 5.71 -2.16
CA ALA A 68 -0.72 6.47 -1.70
C ALA A 68 -1.86 6.39 -2.71
N PHE A 69 -3.08 6.47 -2.20
CA PHE A 69 -4.30 6.42 -2.99
C PHE A 69 -5.44 7.10 -2.23
N GLU A 70 -6.52 7.40 -2.93
CA GLU A 70 -7.69 8.07 -2.35
C GLU A 70 -8.92 7.17 -2.44
N ILE A 71 -9.79 7.23 -1.44
CA ILE A 71 -11.14 6.62 -1.49
C ILE A 71 -12.19 7.65 -1.02
N PRO A 72 -13.46 7.52 -1.42
CA PRO A 72 -14.54 8.37 -0.89
C PRO A 72 -14.65 8.29 0.62
N GLU A 73 -14.83 9.43 1.27
CA GLU A 73 -14.93 9.55 2.73
C GLU A 73 -16.09 8.72 3.31
N ASP A 74 -17.23 8.67 2.61
CA ASP A 74 -18.39 7.88 3.05
C ASP A 74 -18.12 6.37 3.03
N TYR A 75 -17.29 5.91 2.08
CA TYR A 75 -16.86 4.51 2.03
C TYR A 75 -15.84 4.20 3.12
N PHE A 76 -14.88 5.10 3.35
CA PHE A 76 -13.91 5.00 4.45
C PHE A 76 -14.60 4.83 5.81
N ARG A 77 -15.69 5.57 6.06
CA ARG A 77 -16.45 5.52 7.32
C ARG A 77 -17.10 4.15 7.63
N ARG A 78 -17.12 3.21 6.67
CA ARG A 78 -17.59 1.83 6.89
C ARG A 78 -16.57 0.98 7.66
N PHE A 79 -15.31 1.41 7.70
CA PHE A 79 -14.23 0.66 8.35
C PHE A 79 -13.92 1.24 9.72
N GLN A 80 -13.61 0.38 10.68
CA GLN A 80 -13.05 0.79 11.97
C GLN A 80 -11.56 1.08 11.79
N VAL A 81 -11.12 2.25 12.28
CA VAL A 81 -9.70 2.56 12.41
C VAL A 81 -9.12 1.77 13.59
N GLN A 82 -8.09 0.99 13.32
CA GLN A 82 -7.33 0.24 14.31
C GLN A 82 -6.04 0.99 14.62
N THR A 83 -5.64 1.01 15.89
CA THR A 83 -4.32 1.50 16.30
C THR A 83 -3.49 0.32 16.77
N VAL A 84 -2.38 0.04 16.09
CA VAL A 84 -1.53 -1.13 16.32
C VAL A 84 -0.13 -0.70 16.78
N GLY A 85 0.05 -0.56 18.10
CA GLY A 85 1.31 -0.13 18.68
C GLY A 85 1.29 1.35 19.05
N LEU A 86 2.03 2.18 18.32
CA LEU A 86 2.12 3.62 18.62
C LEU A 86 0.85 4.36 18.19
N ASP A 87 0.61 5.54 18.77
CA ASP A 87 -0.63 6.31 18.52
C ASP A 87 -0.85 6.65 17.04
N HIS A 88 0.23 6.84 16.27
CA HIS A 88 0.18 7.11 14.83
C HIS A 88 0.13 5.83 13.98
N HIS A 89 0.22 4.63 14.56
CA HIS A 89 0.12 3.36 13.83
C HIS A 89 -1.32 3.00 13.57
N GLN A 90 -1.96 3.81 12.72
CA GLN A 90 -3.37 3.68 12.38
C GLN A 90 -3.57 2.99 11.03
N GLU A 91 -4.43 1.98 11.02
CA GLU A 91 -4.74 1.19 9.82
C GLU A 91 -6.22 0.80 9.73
N LEU A 92 -6.65 0.43 8.52
CA LEU A 92 -7.93 -0.23 8.30
C LEU A 92 -7.71 -1.74 8.18
N TRP A 93 -8.67 -2.53 8.62
CA TRP A 93 -8.71 -3.97 8.32
C TRP A 93 -9.83 -4.25 7.33
N VAL A 94 -9.47 -4.37 6.05
CA VAL A 94 -10.38 -4.73 4.97
C VAL A 94 -10.32 -6.24 4.78
N PRO A 95 -11.41 -7.00 4.91
CA PRO A 95 -11.40 -8.44 4.65
C PRO A 95 -10.89 -8.73 3.23
N ALA A 96 -10.10 -9.79 3.06
CA ALA A 96 -9.50 -10.14 1.78
C ALA A 96 -10.55 -10.33 0.67
N GLU A 97 -11.72 -10.86 1.02
CA GLU A 97 -12.87 -11.05 0.12
C GLU A 97 -13.52 -9.73 -0.32
N GLN A 98 -13.30 -8.62 0.41
CA GLN A 98 -13.81 -7.28 0.05
C GLN A 98 -12.78 -6.46 -0.73
N LEU A 99 -11.58 -6.98 -0.98
CA LEU A 99 -10.52 -6.22 -1.65
C LEU A 99 -10.90 -5.80 -3.09
N ASP A 100 -11.70 -6.59 -3.78
CA ASP A 100 -12.15 -6.25 -5.13
C ASP A 100 -13.10 -5.04 -5.13
N GLU A 101 -14.09 -5.03 -4.21
CA GLU A 101 -14.96 -3.86 -3.95
C GLU A 101 -14.11 -2.65 -3.51
N PHE A 102 -13.15 -2.86 -2.61
CA PHE A 102 -12.28 -1.80 -2.12
C PHE A 102 -11.47 -1.16 -3.26
N ASN A 103 -10.94 -1.97 -4.18
CA ASN A 103 -10.21 -1.50 -5.36
C ASN A 103 -11.10 -0.65 -6.27
N ASP A 104 -12.38 -0.98 -6.42
CA ASP A 104 -13.33 -0.19 -7.22
C ASP A 104 -13.58 1.21 -6.62
N MET A 105 -13.33 1.37 -5.33
CA MET A 105 -13.48 2.64 -4.63
C MET A 105 -12.22 3.53 -4.70
N ILE A 106 -11.11 3.04 -5.26
CA ILE A 106 -9.91 3.86 -5.46
C ILE A 106 -10.19 4.93 -6.51
N VAL A 107 -9.99 6.19 -6.12
CA VAL A 107 -10.12 7.34 -7.03
C VAL A 107 -8.74 7.88 -7.39
N ASN A 108 -8.60 8.37 -8.63
CA ASN A 108 -7.35 8.92 -9.19
C ASN A 108 -6.16 7.94 -9.28
N GLY A 109 -6.37 6.66 -8.97
CA GLY A 109 -5.35 5.62 -9.03
C GLY A 109 -4.38 5.65 -7.83
N ILE A 110 -3.40 4.77 -7.92
CA ILE A 110 -2.35 4.56 -6.92
C ILE A 110 -1.09 5.29 -7.41
N ARG A 111 -0.40 5.97 -6.51
CA ARG A 111 0.88 6.66 -6.80
C ARG A 111 1.96 6.23 -5.83
N VAL A 112 3.21 6.27 -6.26
CA VAL A 112 4.36 6.01 -5.39
C VAL A 112 4.82 7.34 -4.81
N GLU A 113 4.87 7.44 -3.48
CA GLU A 113 5.29 8.64 -2.75
C GLU A 113 6.76 8.56 -2.33
N LYS A 114 7.28 7.35 -2.09
CA LYS A 114 8.67 7.15 -1.66
C LYS A 114 9.17 5.76 -2.00
N ALA A 115 10.45 5.68 -2.35
CA ALA A 115 11.18 4.42 -2.51
C ALA A 115 12.34 4.34 -1.51
N PHE A 116 12.52 3.16 -0.92
CA PHE A 116 13.65 2.77 -0.09
C PHE A 116 14.35 1.62 -0.79
N ILE A 117 15.48 1.90 -1.44
CA ILE A 117 16.18 0.95 -2.30
C ILE A 117 17.46 0.52 -1.62
N GLY A 118 17.54 -0.76 -1.23
CA GLY A 118 18.77 -1.35 -0.70
C GLY A 118 19.86 -1.43 -1.76
N SER A 119 21.12 -1.33 -1.34
CA SER A 119 22.28 -1.27 -2.23
C SER A 119 22.49 -2.50 -3.13
N LYS A 120 21.84 -3.63 -2.80
CA LYS A 120 21.91 -4.88 -3.56
C LYS A 120 20.72 -5.08 -4.50
N PHE A 121 19.68 -4.27 -4.39
CA PHE A 121 18.48 -4.41 -5.21
C PHE A 121 18.70 -3.72 -6.57
N THR A 122 18.36 -4.43 -7.66
CA THR A 122 18.39 -3.87 -9.01
C THR A 122 16.98 -3.47 -9.41
N VAL A 123 16.75 -2.17 -9.57
CA VAL A 123 15.45 -1.64 -9.98
C VAL A 123 15.13 -2.09 -11.41
N THR A 124 13.99 -2.76 -11.58
CA THR A 124 13.50 -3.21 -12.88
C THR A 124 13.02 -2.04 -13.73
N ASP A 125 12.96 -2.22 -15.05
CA ASP A 125 12.48 -1.17 -15.96
C ASP A 125 11.00 -0.84 -15.74
N LYS A 126 10.21 -1.75 -15.18
CA LYS A 126 8.84 -1.46 -14.72
C LYS A 126 8.86 -0.46 -13.58
N LEU A 127 9.63 -0.76 -12.52
CA LEU A 127 9.71 0.07 -11.33
C LEU A 127 10.25 1.48 -11.62
N LYS A 128 11.22 1.62 -12.54
CA LYS A 128 11.76 2.93 -12.96
C LYS A 128 10.70 3.89 -13.52
N GLN A 129 9.56 3.38 -13.99
CA GLN A 129 8.51 4.22 -14.58
C GLN A 129 7.67 4.96 -13.53
N VAL A 130 7.69 4.51 -12.28
CA VAL A 130 6.78 4.99 -11.23
C VAL A 130 7.49 5.49 -9.98
N ILE A 131 8.79 5.23 -9.82
CA ILE A 131 9.58 5.74 -8.70
C ILE A 131 9.79 7.26 -8.88
N PRO A 132 9.55 8.08 -7.83
CA PRO A 132 9.78 9.52 -7.86
C PRO A 132 11.26 9.92 -7.89
#